data_AF-E4YMD1-F1
#
_entry.id   AF-E4YMD1-F1
#
_cell.length_a   1.000
_cell.length_b   1.000
_cell.length_c   1.000
_cell.angle_alpha   90.00
_cell.angle_beta   90.00
_cell.angle_gamma   90.00
#
_symmetry.space_group_name_H-M   'P 1'
#
loop_
_entity.id
_entity.type
_entity.pdbx_description
1 polymer ?
#
loop_
_entity_poly.entity_id
_entity_poly.type
_entity_poly.pdbx_seq_one_letter_code
_entity_poly.pdbx_strand_id
1 'polypeptide(L)'
;RTEKMVEKRVKAEINAIEGTVASAEDPNGRLSANLSANISQTLQNQLLSDLNKQMARNTQEQNQLMTRTFAQLRQQLIMDIQKMLDNHTNRLDNKVEDAIARAQTPAPVHVDENADVRDKIRALVNGEKYNEAFTAALMQSNLSLVVDTIESVDPSKIFSPDAGPNGTCLEQNIILSLISQLAQDLGTKSALKLSYLQDAILTLNFLHPSSQHLPQVLGELQQKIVQFTQLNPRDPATRGFKMLNMSVNGIIKELGATGLRNAGFN
;
A
#
# COMPACT_ATOMS: atom_id res chain seq x y z
N ARG A 1 1.38 97.23 -18.69
CA ARG A 1 1.74 96.44 -17.48
C ARG A 1 0.57 95.59 -17.00
N THR A 2 -0.65 96.12 -17.01
CA THR A 2 -1.92 95.42 -16.76
C THR A 2 -2.20 94.28 -17.76
N GLU A 3 -1.97 94.50 -19.06
CA GLU A 3 -2.23 93.50 -20.12
C GLU A 3 -1.39 92.23 -19.99
N LYS A 4 -0.08 92.35 -19.73
CA LYS A 4 0.81 91.20 -19.46
C LYS A 4 0.43 90.41 -18.20
N MET A 5 -0.20 91.07 -17.22
CA MET A 5 -0.64 90.41 -15.98
C MET A 5 -1.94 89.62 -16.19
N VAL A 6 -2.84 90.14 -17.03
CA VAL A 6 -4.06 89.42 -17.45
C VAL A 6 -3.68 88.22 -18.31
N GLU A 7 -2.77 88.36 -19.28
CA GLU A 7 -2.33 87.26 -20.14
C GLU A 7 -1.68 86.12 -19.34
N LYS A 8 -0.87 86.47 -18.33
CA LYS A 8 -0.27 85.47 -17.42
C LYS A 8 -1.30 84.73 -16.58
N ARG A 9 -2.36 85.41 -16.14
CA ARG A 9 -3.47 84.79 -15.39
C ARG A 9 -4.30 83.86 -16.27
N VAL A 10 -4.64 84.30 -17.48
CA VAL A 10 -5.41 83.49 -18.44
C VAL A 10 -4.63 82.25 -18.86
N LYS A 11 -3.31 82.36 -19.12
CA LYS A 11 -2.45 81.18 -19.37
C LYS A 11 -2.37 80.22 -18.18
N ALA A 12 -2.35 80.75 -16.95
CA ALA A 12 -2.35 79.91 -15.76
C ALA A 12 -3.68 79.15 -15.57
N GLU A 13 -4.82 79.81 -15.85
CA GLU A 13 -6.13 79.15 -15.81
C GLU A 13 -6.32 78.14 -16.94
N ILE A 14 -5.87 78.43 -18.16
CA ILE A 14 -5.90 77.47 -19.29
C ILE A 14 -5.05 76.24 -18.94
N ASN A 15 -3.83 76.41 -18.44
CA ASN A 15 -2.99 75.28 -18.04
C ASN A 15 -3.61 74.48 -16.88
N ALA A 16 -4.32 75.12 -15.95
CA ALA A 16 -5.02 74.44 -14.87
C ALA A 16 -6.24 73.64 -15.39
N ILE A 17 -6.96 74.18 -16.38
CA ILE A 17 -8.09 73.53 -17.03
C ILE A 17 -7.59 72.37 -17.93
N GLU A 18 -6.53 72.56 -18.70
CA GLU A 18 -5.91 71.50 -19.51
C GLU A 18 -5.35 70.37 -18.63
N GLY A 19 -4.75 70.70 -17.47
CA GLY A 19 -4.29 69.69 -16.52
C GLY A 19 -5.42 68.88 -15.87
N THR A 20 -6.59 69.49 -15.68
CA THR A 20 -7.78 68.81 -15.15
C THR A 20 -8.51 68.01 -16.23
N VAL A 21 -8.54 68.48 -17.48
CA VAL A 21 -9.08 67.76 -18.64
C VAL A 21 -8.19 66.55 -19.01
N ALA A 22 -6.86 66.69 -18.99
CA ALA A 22 -5.93 65.58 -19.22
C ALA A 22 -6.06 64.46 -18.17
N SER A 23 -6.43 64.80 -16.93
CA SER A 23 -6.76 63.81 -15.89
C SER A 23 -8.13 63.14 -16.09
N ALA A 24 -8.97 63.75 -16.92
CA ALA A 24 -10.33 63.32 -17.26
C ALA A 24 -10.48 62.79 -18.70
N GLU A 25 -9.38 62.54 -19.41
CA GLU A 25 -9.41 62.08 -20.81
C GLU A 25 -9.69 60.57 -20.99
N ASP A 26 -9.63 59.75 -19.93
CA ASP A 26 -10.08 58.34 -20.02
C ASP A 26 -10.87 57.78 -18.80
N PRO A 27 -11.93 58.47 -18.34
CA PRO A 27 -12.80 57.97 -17.28
C PRO A 27 -13.55 56.71 -17.72
N ASN A 28 -13.88 56.59 -19.00
CA ASN A 28 -14.57 55.41 -19.54
C ASN A 28 -13.64 54.19 -19.62
N GLY A 29 -12.38 54.32 -20.03
CA GLY A 29 -11.41 53.23 -20.03
C GLY A 29 -11.05 52.77 -18.62
N ARG A 30 -10.91 53.70 -17.67
CA ARG A 30 -10.71 53.37 -16.24
C ARG A 30 -11.94 52.68 -15.64
N LEU A 31 -13.16 53.11 -15.95
CA LEU A 31 -14.37 52.40 -15.52
C LEU A 31 -14.44 51.00 -16.15
N SER A 32 -14.17 50.88 -17.45
CA SER A 32 -14.18 49.61 -18.17
C SER A 32 -13.14 48.63 -17.62
N ALA A 33 -11.92 49.10 -17.31
CA ALA A 33 -10.88 48.29 -16.71
C ALA A 33 -11.25 47.81 -15.29
N ASN A 34 -11.83 48.70 -14.46
CA ASN A 34 -12.30 48.32 -13.13
C ASN A 34 -13.49 47.35 -13.19
N LEU A 35 -14.43 47.55 -14.12
CA LEU A 35 -15.57 46.66 -14.31
C LEU A 35 -15.10 45.28 -14.79
N SER A 36 -14.17 45.23 -15.75
CA SER A 36 -13.55 43.99 -16.22
C SER A 36 -12.79 43.27 -15.10
N ALA A 37 -12.01 44.00 -14.29
CA ALA A 37 -11.27 43.42 -13.18
C ALA A 37 -12.22 42.85 -12.11
N ASN A 38 -13.31 43.55 -11.80
CA ASN A 38 -14.30 43.12 -10.82
C ASN A 38 -15.09 41.90 -11.32
N ILE A 39 -15.49 41.89 -12.61
CA ILE A 39 -16.13 40.73 -13.24
C ILE A 39 -15.19 39.51 -13.22
N SER A 40 -13.93 39.68 -13.61
CA SER A 40 -12.93 38.60 -13.57
C SER A 40 -12.70 38.08 -12.15
N GLN A 41 -12.57 38.97 -11.16
CA GLN A 41 -12.38 38.58 -9.77
C GLN A 41 -13.60 37.83 -9.23
N THR A 42 -14.82 38.30 -9.55
CA THR A 42 -16.07 37.66 -9.13
C THR A 42 -16.21 36.28 -9.75
N LEU A 43 -15.97 36.14 -11.06
CA LEU A 43 -15.99 34.85 -11.76
C LEU A 43 -14.96 33.88 -11.17
N GLN A 44 -13.75 34.35 -10.88
CA GLN A 44 -12.69 33.52 -10.31
C GLN A 44 -13.06 33.04 -8.89
N ASN A 45 -13.60 33.93 -8.05
CA ASN A 45 -14.06 33.57 -6.72
C ASN A 45 -15.25 32.60 -6.75
N GLN A 46 -16.18 32.78 -7.70
CA GLN A 46 -17.33 31.89 -7.90
C GLN A 46 -16.87 30.49 -8.33
N LEU A 47 -15.99 30.40 -9.33
CA LEU A 47 -15.41 29.15 -9.82
C LEU A 47 -14.66 28.40 -8.72
N LEU A 48 -13.82 29.10 -7.94
CA LEU A 48 -13.10 28.49 -6.82
C LEU A 48 -14.06 27.95 -5.76
N SER A 49 -15.13 28.70 -5.45
CA SER A 49 -16.16 28.27 -4.49
C SER A 49 -16.92 27.04 -4.99
N ASP A 50 -17.32 27.01 -6.25
CA ASP A 50 -18.08 25.90 -6.84
C ASP A 50 -17.21 24.65 -6.96
N LEU A 51 -15.94 24.79 -7.35
CA LEU A 51 -14.99 23.68 -7.38
C LEU A 51 -14.77 23.10 -5.97
N ASN A 52 -14.62 23.96 -4.96
CA ASN A 52 -14.40 23.52 -3.59
C ASN A 52 -15.66 22.82 -3.01
N LYS A 53 -16.86 23.34 -3.30
CA LYS A 53 -18.13 22.68 -2.95
C LYS A 53 -18.28 21.33 -3.66
N GLN A 54 -17.90 21.24 -4.93
CA GLN A 54 -17.96 19.99 -5.68
C GLN A 54 -16.97 18.96 -5.13
N MET A 55 -15.74 19.36 -4.81
CA MET A 55 -14.78 18.49 -4.15
C MET A 55 -15.30 17.98 -2.80
N ALA A 56 -15.87 18.86 -1.96
CA ALA A 56 -16.45 18.45 -0.68
C ALA A 56 -17.60 17.45 -0.86
N ARG A 57 -18.48 17.66 -1.84
CA ARG A 57 -19.56 16.72 -2.18
C ARG A 57 -19.01 15.37 -2.64
N ASN A 58 -18.06 15.37 -3.56
CA ASN A 58 -17.45 14.13 -4.07
C ASN A 58 -16.75 13.35 -2.94
N THR A 59 -16.00 14.02 -2.07
CA THR A 59 -15.34 13.39 -0.92
C THR A 59 -16.37 12.86 0.08
N GLN A 60 -17.46 13.60 0.32
CA GLN A 60 -18.53 13.14 1.20
C GLN A 60 -19.27 11.92 0.62
N GLU A 61 -19.57 11.92 -0.67
CA GLU A 61 -20.20 10.79 -1.37
C GLU A 61 -19.30 9.55 -1.35
N GLN A 62 -17.99 9.73 -1.60
CA GLN A 62 -17.01 8.65 -1.51
C GLN A 62 -16.95 8.07 -0.09
N ASN A 63 -16.92 8.91 0.94
CA ASN A 63 -16.92 8.46 2.34
C ASN A 63 -18.22 7.73 2.71
N GLN A 64 -19.37 8.18 2.20
CA GLN A 64 -20.65 7.51 2.40
C GLN A 64 -20.69 6.15 1.72
N LEU A 65 -20.20 6.05 0.46
CA LEU A 65 -20.11 4.79 -0.25
C LEU A 65 -19.19 3.82 0.48
N MET A 66 -18.02 4.29 0.89
CA MET A 66 -17.07 3.52 1.68
C MET A 66 -17.69 3.01 2.97
N THR A 67 -18.41 3.87 3.72
CA THR A 67 -19.12 3.49 4.95
C THR A 67 -20.17 2.41 4.68
N ARG A 68 -20.94 2.53 3.59
CA ARG A 68 -21.94 1.54 3.19
C ARG A 68 -21.29 0.21 2.80
N THR A 69 -20.23 0.25 2.01
CA THR A 69 -19.48 -0.95 1.61
C THR A 69 -18.88 -1.65 2.83
N PHE A 70 -18.32 -0.90 3.79
CA PHE A 70 -17.82 -1.48 5.04
C PHE A 70 -18.94 -2.11 5.88
N ALA A 71 -20.11 -1.47 5.97
CA ALA A 71 -21.25 -2.04 6.67
C ALA A 71 -21.75 -3.33 6.01
N GLN A 72 -21.81 -3.35 4.66
CA GLN A 72 -22.18 -4.54 3.88
C GLN A 72 -21.16 -5.67 4.07
N LEU A 73 -19.86 -5.35 3.99
CA LEU A 73 -18.79 -6.34 4.22
C LEU A 73 -18.85 -6.90 5.65
N ARG A 74 -19.07 -6.04 6.65
CA ARG A 74 -19.25 -6.48 8.04
C ARG A 74 -20.45 -7.42 8.18
N GLN A 75 -21.58 -7.10 7.54
CA GLN A 75 -22.78 -7.92 7.59
C GLN A 75 -22.57 -9.27 6.87
N GLN A 76 -21.91 -9.26 5.71
CA GLN A 76 -21.57 -10.46 4.97
C GLN A 76 -20.63 -11.37 5.76
N LEU A 77 -19.59 -10.81 6.39
CA LEU A 77 -18.69 -11.54 7.28
C LEU A 77 -19.42 -12.18 8.46
N ILE A 78 -20.34 -11.46 9.10
CA ILE A 78 -21.15 -12.02 10.20
C ILE A 78 -22.02 -13.17 9.69
N MET A 79 -22.66 -13.01 8.52
CA MET A 79 -23.45 -14.08 7.90
C MET A 79 -22.62 -15.31 7.54
N ASP A 80 -21.42 -15.11 6.98
CA ASP A 80 -20.55 -16.20 6.57
C ASP A 80 -20.00 -16.95 7.80
N ILE A 81 -19.67 -16.22 8.89
CA ILE A 81 -19.29 -16.83 10.18
C ILE A 81 -20.46 -17.61 10.78
N GLN A 82 -21.69 -17.08 10.76
CA GLN A 82 -22.87 -17.78 11.26
C GLN A 82 -23.14 -19.07 10.47
N LYS A 83 -23.13 -19.00 9.13
CA LYS A 83 -23.29 -20.19 8.27
C LYS A 83 -22.17 -21.21 8.48
N MET A 84 -20.94 -20.75 8.69
CA MET A 84 -19.81 -21.62 8.99
C MET A 84 -19.99 -22.31 10.34
N LEU A 85 -20.45 -21.58 11.37
CA LEU A 85 -20.71 -22.14 12.69
C LEU A 85 -21.86 -23.15 12.67
N ASP A 86 -22.95 -22.85 11.97
CA ASP A 86 -24.08 -23.78 11.79
C ASP A 86 -23.62 -25.07 11.08
N ASN A 87 -22.78 -24.94 10.05
CA ASN A 87 -22.18 -26.10 9.38
C ASN A 87 -21.21 -26.88 10.28
N HIS A 88 -20.47 -26.21 11.17
CA HIS A 88 -19.61 -26.88 12.17
C HIS A 88 -20.43 -27.61 13.23
N THR A 89 -21.51 -27.02 13.74
CA THR A 89 -22.43 -27.65 14.70
C THR A 89 -23.09 -28.90 14.10
N ASN A 90 -23.60 -28.82 12.87
CA ASN A 90 -24.16 -29.97 12.16
C ASN A 90 -23.11 -31.07 11.90
N ARG A 91 -21.83 -30.71 11.71
CA ARG A 91 -20.72 -31.69 11.61
C ARG A 91 -20.39 -32.36 12.95
N LEU A 92 -20.58 -31.68 14.08
CA LEU A 92 -20.41 -32.27 15.40
C LEU A 92 -21.54 -33.23 15.74
N ASP A 93 -22.78 -32.89 15.42
CA ASP A 93 -23.94 -33.77 15.64
C ASP A 93 -23.81 -35.09 14.85
N ASN A 94 -23.41 -35.02 13.57
CA ASN A 94 -23.14 -36.21 12.76
C ASN A 94 -21.96 -37.06 13.29
N LYS A 95 -20.95 -36.44 13.90
CA LYS A 95 -19.81 -37.16 14.51
C LYS A 95 -20.17 -37.82 15.83
N VAL A 96 -21.12 -37.28 16.60
CA VAL A 96 -21.61 -37.89 17.83
C VAL A 96 -22.41 -39.15 17.52
N GLU A 97 -23.23 -39.16 16.46
CA GLU A 97 -23.93 -40.36 16.01
C GLU A 97 -22.97 -41.46 15.52
N ASP A 98 -21.92 -41.10 14.77
CA ASP A 98 -20.89 -42.06 14.31
C ASP A 98 -19.96 -42.55 15.43
N ALA A 99 -19.70 -41.73 16.46
CA ALA A 99 -18.86 -42.08 17.60
C ALA A 99 -19.55 -43.02 18.59
N ILE A 100 -20.87 -42.93 18.75
CA ILE A 100 -21.66 -43.87 19.56
C ILE A 100 -21.71 -45.26 18.89
N ALA A 101 -21.64 -45.33 17.55
CA ALA A 101 -21.61 -46.59 16.79
C ALA A 101 -20.25 -47.33 16.85
N ARG A 102 -19.16 -46.65 17.22
CA ARG A 102 -17.80 -47.23 17.30
C ARG A 102 -17.20 -47.05 18.70
N ALA A 103 -17.86 -47.62 19.71
CA ALA A 103 -17.29 -47.78 21.03
C ALA A 103 -16.08 -48.76 21.01
N GLN A 104 -14.88 -48.22 20.81
CA GLN A 104 -13.60 -48.78 21.28
C GLN A 104 -12.51 -47.69 21.15
N THR A 105 -11.94 -47.29 22.29
CA THR A 105 -10.91 -46.24 22.47
C THR A 105 -9.75 -46.36 21.47
N PRO A 106 -9.27 -45.22 20.89
CA PRO A 106 -8.16 -44.51 21.54
C PRO A 106 -8.15 -42.98 21.36
N ALA A 107 -7.73 -42.29 22.42
CA ALA A 107 -7.10 -40.97 22.49
C ALA A 107 -7.85 -39.72 21.92
N PRO A 108 -7.63 -38.51 22.49
CA PRO A 108 -8.27 -37.29 22.03
C PRO A 108 -7.76 -36.95 20.62
N VAL A 109 -8.62 -37.07 19.62
CA VAL A 109 -8.35 -36.53 18.29
C VAL A 109 -8.36 -35.02 18.43
N HIS A 110 -7.18 -34.40 18.52
CA HIS A 110 -7.01 -32.98 18.28
C HIS A 110 -7.54 -32.71 16.87
N VAL A 111 -8.75 -32.17 16.77
CA VAL A 111 -9.31 -31.71 15.51
C VAL A 111 -8.51 -30.46 15.17
N ASP A 112 -7.49 -30.65 14.36
CA ASP A 112 -6.62 -29.58 13.92
C ASP A 112 -7.44 -28.68 12.98
N GLU A 113 -7.85 -27.51 13.49
CA GLU A 113 -8.69 -26.55 12.76
C GLU A 113 -8.10 -26.14 11.39
N ASN A 114 -6.80 -26.38 11.19
CA ASN A 114 -6.09 -26.11 9.94
C ASN A 114 -5.84 -27.36 9.06
N ALA A 115 -6.33 -28.55 9.44
CA ALA A 115 -6.11 -29.78 8.66
C ALA A 115 -6.66 -29.66 7.24
N ASP A 116 -7.91 -29.21 7.09
CA ASP A 116 -8.54 -29.02 5.77
C ASP A 116 -7.75 -28.01 4.91
N VAL A 117 -7.19 -26.97 5.53
CA VAL A 117 -6.38 -25.96 4.83
C VAL A 117 -5.01 -26.51 4.44
N ARG A 118 -4.34 -27.27 5.32
CA ARG A 118 -3.07 -27.93 4.97
C ARG A 118 -3.22 -28.90 3.82
N ASP A 119 -4.28 -29.70 3.83
CA ASP A 119 -4.50 -30.68 2.77
C ASP A 119 -4.80 -29.98 1.44
N LYS A 120 -5.52 -28.85 1.46
CA LYS A 120 -5.67 -27.98 0.29
C LYS A 120 -4.33 -27.42 -0.19
N ILE A 121 -3.49 -26.89 0.69
CA ILE A 121 -2.17 -26.36 0.33
C ILE A 121 -1.29 -27.46 -0.28
N ARG A 122 -1.26 -28.65 0.33
CA ARG A 122 -0.53 -29.82 -0.20
C ARG A 122 -1.01 -30.22 -1.58
N ALA A 123 -2.33 -30.24 -1.80
CA ALA A 123 -2.89 -30.55 -3.11
C ALA A 123 -2.45 -29.50 -4.17
N LEU A 124 -2.40 -28.22 -3.81
CA LEU A 124 -1.92 -27.14 -4.69
C LEU A 124 -0.41 -27.25 -4.98
N VAL A 125 0.40 -27.57 -3.97
CA VAL A 125 1.85 -27.80 -4.13
C VAL A 125 2.11 -29.00 -5.04
N ASN A 126 1.39 -30.11 -4.86
CA ASN A 126 1.49 -31.29 -5.70
C ASN A 126 1.03 -31.03 -7.15
N GLY A 127 0.08 -30.13 -7.32
CA GLY A 127 -0.38 -29.65 -8.64
C GLY A 127 0.50 -28.57 -9.26
N GLU A 128 1.67 -28.27 -8.69
CA GLU A 128 2.61 -27.22 -9.13
C GLU A 128 2.00 -25.80 -9.17
N LYS A 129 0.90 -25.58 -8.45
CA LYS A 129 0.21 -24.28 -8.34
C LYS A 129 0.76 -23.48 -7.18
N TYR A 130 2.04 -23.10 -7.27
CA TYR A 130 2.75 -22.48 -6.15
C TYR A 130 2.13 -21.14 -5.73
N ASN A 131 1.79 -20.25 -6.66
CA ASN A 131 1.17 -18.96 -6.32
C ASN A 131 -0.13 -19.12 -5.52
N GLU A 132 -1.00 -20.06 -5.91
CA GLU A 132 -2.25 -20.35 -5.18
C GLU A 132 -1.95 -20.95 -3.79
N ALA A 133 -0.98 -21.87 -3.70
CA ALA A 133 -0.59 -22.51 -2.44
C ALA A 133 -0.04 -21.50 -1.43
N PHE A 134 0.88 -20.65 -1.87
CA PHE A 134 1.48 -19.60 -1.03
C PHE A 134 0.44 -18.55 -0.64
N THR A 135 -0.45 -18.14 -1.55
CA THR A 135 -1.55 -17.22 -1.21
C THR A 135 -2.45 -17.83 -0.12
N ALA A 136 -2.85 -19.09 -0.27
CA ALA A 136 -3.67 -19.78 0.73
C ALA A 136 -2.98 -19.87 2.09
N ALA A 137 -1.66 -20.12 2.12
CA ALA A 137 -0.88 -20.18 3.35
C ALA A 137 -0.75 -18.79 4.02
N LEU A 138 -0.42 -17.76 3.26
CA LEU A 138 -0.26 -16.39 3.76
C LEU A 138 -1.58 -15.81 4.29
N MET A 139 -2.72 -16.14 3.67
CA MET A 139 -4.04 -15.69 4.11
C MET A 139 -4.44 -16.20 5.50
N GLN A 140 -3.91 -17.35 5.96
CA GLN A 140 -4.23 -17.88 7.28
C GLN A 140 -3.54 -17.14 8.43
N SER A 141 -2.63 -16.19 8.14
CA SER A 141 -1.84 -15.47 9.16
C SER A 141 -1.08 -16.38 10.14
N ASN A 142 -0.93 -17.68 9.80
CA ASN A 142 -0.29 -18.68 10.64
C ASN A 142 1.09 -19.00 10.08
N LEU A 143 2.13 -18.58 10.79
CA LEU A 143 3.51 -18.79 10.37
C LEU A 143 3.87 -20.29 10.26
N SER A 144 3.26 -21.17 11.07
CA SER A 144 3.52 -22.60 11.00
C SER A 144 3.13 -23.17 9.63
N LEU A 145 1.98 -22.76 9.09
CA LEU A 145 1.53 -23.20 7.76
C LEU A 145 2.45 -22.69 6.65
N VAL A 146 2.92 -21.45 6.77
CA VAL A 146 3.87 -20.87 5.80
C VAL A 146 5.20 -21.62 5.86
N VAL A 147 5.69 -21.93 7.07
CA VAL A 147 6.93 -22.70 7.28
C VAL A 147 6.81 -24.13 6.74
N ASP A 148 5.67 -24.79 6.94
CA ASP A 148 5.42 -26.13 6.38
C ASP A 148 5.36 -26.08 4.84
N THR A 149 4.79 -25.01 4.28
CA THR A 149 4.70 -24.81 2.82
C THR A 149 6.09 -24.63 2.21
N ILE A 150 6.94 -23.76 2.77
CA ILE A 150 8.32 -23.55 2.27
C ILE A 150 9.22 -24.78 2.49
N GLU A 151 8.92 -25.64 3.46
CA GLU A 151 9.66 -26.88 3.65
C GLU A 151 9.28 -27.94 2.61
N SER A 152 8.02 -27.93 2.16
CA SER A 152 7.50 -28.85 1.15
C SER A 152 7.82 -28.47 -0.30
N VAL A 153 8.35 -27.26 -0.53
CA VAL A 153 8.61 -26.70 -1.86
C VAL A 153 10.12 -26.49 -2.04
N ASP A 154 10.60 -26.78 -3.24
CA ASP A 154 11.98 -26.50 -3.64
C ASP A 154 12.12 -25.01 -4.02
N PRO A 155 13.02 -24.23 -3.39
CA PRO A 155 13.24 -22.81 -3.71
C PRO A 155 13.53 -22.56 -5.19
N SER A 156 14.22 -23.49 -5.87
CA SER A 156 14.55 -23.37 -7.28
C SER A 156 13.30 -23.32 -8.18
N LYS A 157 12.20 -23.94 -7.77
CA LYS A 157 10.95 -23.99 -8.55
C LYS A 157 10.10 -22.73 -8.42
N ILE A 158 10.33 -21.91 -7.40
CA ILE A 158 9.50 -20.73 -7.10
C ILE A 158 10.23 -19.41 -7.36
N PHE A 159 11.57 -19.40 -7.26
CA PHE A 159 12.39 -18.20 -7.44
C PHE A 159 13.14 -18.16 -8.78
N SER A 160 13.13 -19.23 -9.58
CA SER A 160 13.76 -19.26 -10.90
C SER A 160 12.83 -18.74 -12.00
N PRO A 161 13.30 -17.85 -12.90
CA PRO A 161 12.53 -17.40 -14.07
C PRO A 161 12.17 -18.53 -15.05
N ASP A 162 12.99 -19.58 -15.11
CA ASP A 162 12.86 -20.74 -16.02
C ASP A 162 12.23 -21.98 -15.34
N ALA A 163 11.35 -21.77 -14.36
CA ALA A 163 10.73 -22.85 -13.58
C ALA A 163 9.72 -23.69 -14.41
N GLY A 164 10.24 -24.59 -15.26
CA GLY A 164 9.52 -25.75 -15.82
C GLY A 164 8.41 -25.45 -16.84
N PRO A 165 7.74 -26.50 -17.36
CA PRO A 165 6.73 -26.41 -18.43
C PRO A 165 5.46 -25.61 -18.05
N ASN A 166 5.27 -25.34 -16.75
CA ASN A 166 4.18 -24.52 -16.19
C ASN A 166 4.67 -23.14 -15.67
N GLY A 167 5.96 -22.83 -15.81
CA GLY A 167 6.56 -21.51 -16.00
C GLY A 167 6.13 -20.35 -15.10
N THR A 168 5.78 -20.56 -13.83
CA THR A 168 5.29 -19.45 -13.00
C THR A 168 6.16 -19.25 -11.75
N CYS A 169 7.06 -18.26 -11.84
CA CYS A 169 7.72 -17.67 -10.66
C CYS A 169 6.67 -17.09 -9.70
N LEU A 170 6.99 -17.00 -8.41
CA LEU A 170 6.10 -16.37 -7.44
C LEU A 170 5.83 -14.90 -7.78
N GLU A 171 4.57 -14.47 -7.63
CA GLU A 171 4.21 -13.07 -7.84
C GLU A 171 4.91 -12.15 -6.83
N GLN A 172 5.28 -10.94 -7.27
CA GLN A 172 5.97 -9.94 -6.44
C GLN A 172 5.23 -9.65 -5.12
N ASN A 173 3.90 -9.58 -5.13
CA ASN A 173 3.09 -9.34 -3.93
C ASN A 173 3.17 -10.51 -2.94
N ILE A 174 3.22 -11.73 -3.45
CA ILE A 174 3.33 -12.96 -2.67
C ILE A 174 4.73 -13.05 -2.05
N ILE A 175 5.77 -12.72 -2.81
CA ILE A 175 7.16 -12.67 -2.31
C ILE A 175 7.28 -11.64 -1.18
N LEU A 176 6.72 -10.43 -1.35
CA LEU A 176 6.78 -9.40 -0.30
C LEU A 176 6.03 -9.80 0.96
N SER A 177 4.86 -10.40 0.81
CA SER A 177 4.07 -10.92 1.92
C SER A 177 4.80 -12.06 2.63
N LEU A 178 5.45 -12.94 1.88
CA LEU A 178 6.28 -14.02 2.42
C LEU A 178 7.46 -13.46 3.22
N ILE A 179 8.18 -12.46 2.69
CA ILE A 179 9.27 -11.78 3.41
C ILE A 179 8.76 -11.21 4.74
N SER A 180 7.65 -10.47 4.71
CA SER A 180 7.07 -9.87 5.92
C SER A 180 6.67 -10.92 6.94
N GLN A 181 6.02 -12.00 6.52
CA GLN A 181 5.55 -13.04 7.42
C GLN A 181 6.71 -13.87 8.00
N LEU A 182 7.74 -14.19 7.20
CA LEU A 182 8.94 -14.86 7.70
C LEU A 182 9.75 -13.97 8.66
N ALA A 183 9.74 -12.64 8.47
CA ALA A 183 10.41 -11.70 9.35
C ALA A 183 9.77 -11.60 10.75
N GLN A 184 8.52 -12.05 10.94
CA GLN A 184 7.84 -11.99 12.24
C GLN A 184 8.52 -12.86 13.30
N ASP A 185 9.08 -14.01 12.89
CA ASP A 185 9.87 -14.88 13.76
C ASP A 185 11.01 -15.53 12.94
N LEU A 186 12.24 -15.11 13.22
CA LEU A 186 13.46 -15.66 12.61
C LEU A 186 14.10 -16.76 13.47
N GLY A 187 13.60 -17.00 14.69
CA GLY A 187 14.16 -17.95 15.64
C GLY A 187 13.88 -19.41 15.28
N THR A 188 12.69 -19.70 14.78
CA THR A 188 12.32 -21.05 14.38
C THR A 188 12.77 -21.38 12.95
N LYS A 189 13.43 -22.53 12.76
CA LYS A 189 14.02 -22.97 11.47
C LYS A 189 14.84 -21.87 10.78
N SER A 190 15.70 -21.19 11.55
CA SER A 190 16.47 -20.01 11.15
C SER A 190 17.24 -20.19 9.82
N ALA A 191 17.86 -21.35 9.60
CA ALA A 191 18.58 -21.66 8.37
C ALA A 191 17.69 -21.77 7.13
N LEU A 192 16.51 -22.39 7.25
CA LEU A 192 15.54 -22.52 6.15
C LEU A 192 15.00 -21.15 5.74
N LYS A 193 14.58 -20.36 6.74
CA LYS A 193 14.08 -19.00 6.52
C LYS A 193 15.16 -18.09 5.93
N LEU A 194 16.41 -18.23 6.37
CA LEU A 194 17.53 -17.48 5.82
C LEU A 194 17.70 -17.75 4.31
N SER A 195 17.73 -19.02 3.89
CA SER A 195 17.85 -19.38 2.46
C SER A 195 16.69 -18.80 1.65
N TYR A 196 15.46 -19.00 2.12
CA TYR A 196 14.26 -18.48 1.47
C TYR A 196 14.25 -16.95 1.36
N LEU A 197 14.70 -16.24 2.40
CA LEU A 197 14.80 -14.78 2.38
C LEU A 197 15.90 -14.29 1.45
N GLN A 198 17.03 -15.02 1.36
CA GLN A 198 18.10 -14.70 0.41
C GLN A 198 17.60 -14.81 -1.03
N ASP A 199 16.96 -15.93 -1.38
CA ASP A 199 16.42 -16.16 -2.72
C ASP A 199 15.29 -15.16 -3.04
N ALA A 200 14.38 -14.93 -2.08
CA ALA A 200 13.29 -13.96 -2.23
C ALA A 200 13.81 -12.55 -2.52
N ILE A 201 14.88 -12.10 -1.85
CA ILE A 201 15.48 -10.78 -2.05
C ILE A 201 16.15 -10.68 -3.43
N LEU A 202 16.79 -11.75 -3.90
CA LEU A 202 17.43 -11.79 -5.22
C LEU A 202 16.43 -11.74 -6.38
N THR A 203 15.23 -12.29 -6.18
CA THR A 203 14.15 -12.32 -7.19
C THR A 203 13.32 -11.02 -7.21
N LEU A 204 13.50 -10.09 -6.27
CA LEU A 204 12.68 -8.86 -6.23
C LEU A 204 12.85 -8.00 -7.50
N ASN A 205 11.72 -7.62 -8.08
CA ASN A 205 11.68 -6.69 -9.21
C ASN A 205 11.43 -5.25 -8.74
N PHE A 206 12.45 -4.40 -8.85
CA PHE A 206 12.40 -2.99 -8.43
C PHE A 206 11.57 -2.08 -9.35
N LEU A 207 11.21 -2.54 -10.56
CA LEU A 207 10.44 -1.77 -11.54
C LEU A 207 8.93 -2.06 -11.48
N HIS A 208 8.50 -3.02 -10.64
CA HIS A 208 7.09 -3.42 -10.53
C HIS A 208 6.28 -2.38 -9.72
N PRO A 209 4.99 -2.10 -10.03
CA PRO A 209 4.15 -1.14 -9.28
C PRO A 209 4.02 -1.45 -7.78
N SER A 210 4.13 -2.72 -7.40
CA SER A 210 4.17 -3.15 -5.98
C SER A 210 5.44 -2.75 -5.22
N SER A 211 6.45 -2.18 -5.90
CA SER A 211 7.69 -1.72 -5.28
C SER A 211 7.49 -0.53 -4.33
N GLN A 212 6.32 0.11 -4.32
CA GLN A 212 5.99 1.17 -3.37
C GLN A 212 6.10 0.72 -1.89
N HIS A 213 5.84 -0.57 -1.61
CA HIS A 213 5.91 -1.14 -0.26
C HIS A 213 7.29 -1.74 0.05
N LEU A 214 8.17 -1.87 -0.95
CA LEU A 214 9.48 -2.49 -0.80
C LEU A 214 10.33 -1.82 0.29
N PRO A 215 10.46 -0.47 0.33
CA PRO A 215 11.29 0.19 1.34
C PRO A 215 10.78 -0.05 2.76
N GLN A 216 9.46 -0.10 2.95
CA GLN A 216 8.84 -0.37 4.24
C GLN A 216 9.08 -1.83 4.67
N VAL A 217 8.75 -2.80 3.81
CA VAL A 217 8.91 -4.24 4.11
C VAL A 217 10.36 -4.59 4.37
N LEU A 218 11.30 -4.06 3.56
CA LEU A 218 12.73 -4.27 3.75
C LEU A 218 13.25 -3.58 5.01
N GLY A 219 12.74 -2.40 5.37
CA GLY A 219 13.06 -1.72 6.61
C GLY A 219 12.59 -2.49 7.86
N GLU A 220 11.38 -3.07 7.81
CA GLU A 220 10.87 -3.94 8.86
C GLU A 220 11.71 -5.22 9.00
N LEU A 221 12.02 -5.88 7.87
CA LEU A 221 12.91 -7.04 7.85
C LEU A 221 14.27 -6.70 8.47
N GLN A 222 14.84 -5.54 8.14
CA GLN A 222 16.10 -5.07 8.68
C GLN A 222 16.08 -4.99 10.21
N GLN A 223 15.06 -4.34 10.77
CA GLN A 223 14.90 -4.22 12.23
C GLN A 223 14.82 -5.59 12.89
N LYS A 224 14.06 -6.51 12.30
CA LYS A 224 13.90 -7.89 12.80
C LYS A 224 15.20 -8.69 12.73
N ILE A 225 15.98 -8.54 11.66
CA ILE A 225 17.30 -9.18 11.55
C ILE A 225 18.26 -8.63 12.62
N VAL A 226 18.32 -7.32 12.82
CA VAL A 226 19.17 -6.71 13.85
C VAL A 226 18.78 -7.23 15.23
N GLN A 227 17.48 -7.26 15.54
CA GLN A 227 16.97 -7.81 16.79
C GLN A 227 17.35 -9.29 16.97
N PHE A 228 17.14 -10.12 15.94
CA PHE A 228 17.48 -11.54 15.99
C PHE A 228 18.98 -11.78 16.23
N THR A 229 19.84 -11.07 15.52
CA THR A 229 21.30 -11.25 15.62
C THR A 229 21.88 -10.76 16.95
N GLN A 230 21.22 -9.82 17.62
CA GLN A 230 21.56 -9.38 18.99
C GLN A 230 21.12 -10.40 20.04
N LEU A 231 19.91 -10.96 19.89
CA LEU A 231 19.34 -11.93 20.84
C LEU A 231 19.94 -13.32 20.70
N ASN A 232 20.36 -13.72 19.49
CA ASN A 232 20.86 -15.06 19.19
C ASN A 232 22.29 -15.06 18.62
N PRO A 233 23.30 -14.56 19.36
CA PRO A 233 24.66 -14.39 18.83
C PRO A 233 25.38 -15.72 18.52
N ARG A 234 24.88 -16.85 19.05
CA ARG A 234 25.46 -18.20 18.88
C ARG A 234 24.75 -19.05 17.82
N ASP A 235 23.66 -18.57 17.23
CA ASP A 235 22.93 -19.31 16.21
C ASP A 235 23.76 -19.40 14.91
N PRO A 236 23.81 -20.56 14.24
CA PRO A 236 24.60 -20.74 13.02
C PRO A 236 24.13 -19.84 11.86
N ALA A 237 22.84 -19.49 11.80
CA ALA A 237 22.29 -18.60 10.78
C ALA A 237 22.59 -17.12 11.04
N THR A 238 23.00 -16.74 12.25
CA THR A 238 23.28 -15.33 12.63
C THR A 238 24.30 -14.65 11.72
N ARG A 239 25.34 -15.37 11.28
CA ARG A 239 26.30 -14.82 10.31
C ARG A 239 25.65 -14.55 8.95
N GLY A 240 24.80 -15.46 8.48
CA GLY A 240 24.06 -15.30 7.24
C GLY A 240 23.07 -14.14 7.30
N PHE A 241 22.33 -14.01 8.39
CA PHE A 241 21.44 -12.86 8.61
C PHE A 241 22.19 -11.53 8.65
N LYS A 242 23.40 -11.46 9.24
CA LYS A 242 24.24 -10.25 9.17
C LYS A 242 24.63 -9.88 7.73
N MET A 243 24.99 -10.87 6.91
CA MET A 243 25.30 -10.65 5.48
C MET A 243 24.06 -10.23 4.69
N LEU A 244 22.91 -10.83 4.96
CA LEU A 244 21.63 -10.44 4.38
C LEU A 244 21.29 -8.99 4.74
N ASN A 245 21.49 -8.61 6.00
CA ASN A 245 21.27 -7.24 6.48
C ASN A 245 22.14 -6.21 5.73
N MET A 246 23.37 -6.56 5.36
CA MET A 246 24.24 -5.68 4.56
C MET A 246 23.68 -5.49 3.14
N SER A 247 23.16 -6.55 2.53
CA SER A 247 22.57 -6.52 1.19
C SER A 247 21.27 -5.70 1.18
N VAL A 248 20.38 -5.97 2.14
CA VAL A 248 19.12 -5.21 2.34
C VAL A 248 19.41 -3.73 2.59
N ASN A 249 20.43 -3.41 3.39
CA ASN A 249 20.89 -2.03 3.60
C ASN A 249 21.31 -1.33 2.30
N GLY A 250 22.06 -2.03 1.44
CA GLY A 250 22.46 -1.51 0.13
C GLY A 250 21.25 -1.18 -0.72
N ILE A 251 20.31 -2.11 -0.82
CA ILE A 251 19.07 -1.95 -1.60
C ILE A 251 18.23 -0.78 -1.09
N ILE A 252 18.01 -0.66 0.23
CA ILE A 252 17.25 0.46 0.82
C ILE A 252 17.92 1.81 0.51
N LYS A 253 19.26 1.88 0.58
CA LYS A 253 20.00 3.11 0.25
C LYS A 253 19.88 3.48 -1.23
N GLU A 254 19.95 2.50 -2.13
CA GLU A 254 19.75 2.75 -3.56
C GLU A 254 18.33 3.21 -3.88
N LEU A 255 17.31 2.60 -3.26
CA LEU A 255 15.92 3.03 -3.41
C LEU A 255 15.71 4.46 -2.88
N GLY A 256 16.31 4.80 -1.74
CA GLY A 256 16.27 6.16 -1.18
C GLY A 256 17.01 7.20 -2.03
N ALA A 257 18.16 6.84 -2.59
CA ALA A 257 18.94 7.70 -3.49
C ALA A 257 18.24 7.92 -4.84
N THR A 258 17.51 6.92 -5.34
CA THR A 258 16.75 7.02 -6.59
C THR A 258 15.52 7.92 -6.43
N GLY A 259 14.89 7.93 -5.24
CA GLY A 259 13.85 8.89 -4.90
C GLY A 259 14.34 10.35 -4.88
N LEU A 260 15.56 10.60 -4.40
CA LEU A 260 16.19 11.93 -4.44
C LEU A 260 16.62 12.36 -5.85
N ARG A 261 16.91 11.41 -6.75
CA ARG A 261 17.21 11.71 -8.17
C ARG A 261 15.97 12.10 -8.98
N ASN A 262 14.80 11.57 -8.64
CA ASN A 262 13.53 11.97 -9.27
C ASN A 262 12.90 13.24 -8.65
N ALA A 263 13.33 13.64 -7.46
CA ALA A 263 12.96 14.92 -6.83
C ALA A 263 13.91 16.08 -7.22
N GLY A 264 14.89 15.82 -8.09
CA GLY A 264 15.80 16.81 -8.64
C GLY A 264 15.17 17.55 -9.83
N PHE A 265 14.71 18.76 -9.54
CA PHE A 265 14.48 19.88 -10.46
C PHE A 265 15.16 19.76 -11.84
N ASN A 266 14.35 19.86 -12.89
CA ASN A 266 14.65 20.68 -14.06
C ASN A 266 13.91 22.01 -13.88
#